data_AF-X1VSI6-F1
#
_entry.id   AF-X1VSI6-F1
#
_cell.length_a   1.000
_cell.length_b   1.000
_cell.length_c   1.000
_cell.angle_alpha   90.00
_cell.angle_beta   90.00
_cell.angle_gamma   90.00
#
_symmetry.space_group_name_H-M   'P 1'
#
loop_
_entity.id
_entity.type
_entity.pdbx_description
1 polymer ?
#
loop_
_entity_poly.entity_id
_entity_poly.type
_entity_poly.pdbx_seq_one_letter_code
_entity_poly.pdbx_strand_id
1 'polypeptide(L)' 'MKKENYQNKPGRERKEGYIIVLHYFLKKWVKILGVGPVVLYQELLTYCHKGKYVAWPTIDSLCEQMGIAKTTLLRYQ' A
#
# COMPACT_ATOMS: atom_id res chain seq x y z
N MET A 1 18.49 30.18 -13.88
CA MET A 1 19.06 29.09 -13.05
C MET A 1 17.91 28.25 -12.50
N LYS A 2 17.78 27.00 -12.96
CA LYS A 2 16.73 26.07 -12.52
C LYS A 2 17.02 25.61 -11.10
N LYS A 3 16.05 25.75 -10.18
CA LYS A 3 16.15 25.21 -8.82
C LYS A 3 16.20 23.69 -8.90
N GLU A 4 17.35 23.11 -8.62
CA GLU A 4 17.56 21.67 -8.60
C GLU A 4 16.76 21.05 -7.43
N ASN A 5 16.05 19.98 -7.76
CA ASN A 5 15.20 19.22 -6.87
C ASN A 5 16.09 18.32 -5.99
N TYR A 6 16.38 18.77 -4.77
CA TYR A 6 17.24 18.11 -3.77
C TYR A 6 16.66 16.79 -3.20
N GLN A 7 15.74 16.12 -3.88
CA GLN A 7 15.15 14.86 -3.39
C GLN A 7 15.88 13.59 -3.86
N ASN A 8 16.86 13.69 -4.76
CA ASN A 8 17.57 12.53 -5.29
C ASN A 8 19.06 12.54 -4.88
N LYS A 9 19.36 12.22 -3.62
CA LYS A 9 20.70 11.74 -3.22
C LYS A 9 20.66 10.24 -2.95
N PRO A 10 21.47 9.41 -3.64
CA PRO A 10 21.52 7.98 -3.41
C PRO A 10 22.41 7.72 -2.19
N GLY A 11 21.82 7.71 -1.00
CA GLY A 11 22.57 7.42 0.20
C GLY A 11 21.86 7.88 1.46
N ARG A 12 21.21 6.91 2.13
CA ARG A 12 20.67 6.97 3.51
C ARG A 12 19.44 7.87 3.70
N GLU A 13 18.29 7.23 3.62
CA GLU A 13 17.26 7.21 4.67
C GLU A 13 16.30 6.06 4.30
N ARG A 14 16.35 4.94 5.03
CA ARG A 14 15.22 4.00 5.03
C ARG A 14 14.09 4.72 5.76
N LYS A 15 13.30 5.52 5.03
CA LYS A 15 12.06 6.06 5.58
C LYS A 15 11.06 4.93 5.56
N GLU A 16 11.10 4.10 6.60
CA GLU A 16 9.95 3.29 6.97
C GLU A 16 8.80 4.27 7.25
N GLY A 17 8.01 4.55 6.23
CA GLY A 17 6.79 5.32 6.34
C GLY A 17 5.76 4.51 7.11
N TYR A 18 4.98 5.16 7.96
CA TYR A 18 3.91 4.51 8.72
C TYR A 18 2.54 4.94 8.21
N ILE A 19 1.58 4.02 8.28
CA ILE A 19 0.15 4.30 8.08
C ILE A 19 -0.49 4.36 9.47
N ILE A 20 -1.12 5.48 9.80
CA ILE A 20 -1.92 5.58 11.03
C ILE A 20 -3.32 5.08 10.71
N VAL A 21 -3.73 3.98 11.36
CA VAL A 21 -5.08 3.45 11.27
C VAL A 21 -5.70 3.46 12.66
N LEU A 22 -6.94 3.92 12.78
CA LEU A 22 -7.66 3.89 14.05
C LEU A 22 -7.82 2.43 14.51
N HIS A 23 -7.55 2.16 15.78
CA HIS A 23 -7.68 0.80 16.35
C HIS A 23 -9.06 0.17 16.08
N TYR A 24 -10.13 0.96 16.21
CA TYR A 24 -11.49 0.47 15.95
C TYR A 24 -11.73 0.13 14.47
N PHE A 25 -11.04 0.82 13.55
CA PHE A 25 -11.23 0.67 12.11
C PHE A 25 -10.87 -0.76 11.68
N LEU A 26 -9.66 -1.22 12.01
CA LEU A 26 -9.23 -2.59 11.67
C LEU A 26 -10.17 -3.64 12.25
N LYS A 27 -10.50 -3.54 13.55
CA LYS A 27 -11.38 -4.50 14.22
C LYS A 27 -12.79 -4.55 13.60
N LYS A 28 -13.34 -3.38 13.24
CA LYS A 28 -14.67 -3.28 12.62
C LYS A 28 -14.65 -3.85 11.20
N TRP A 29 -13.68 -3.45 10.38
CA TRP A 29 -13.65 -3.83 8.97
C TRP A 29 -13.22 -5.27 8.75
N VAL A 30 -12.35 -5.83 9.59
CA VAL A 30 -12.04 -7.27 9.53
C VAL A 30 -13.29 -8.11 9.80
N LYS A 31 -14.19 -7.68 10.69
CA LYS A 31 -15.46 -8.38 10.94
C LYS A 31 -16.44 -8.31 9.75
N ILE A 32 -16.43 -7.20 9.02
CA ILE A 32 -17.40 -6.94 7.93
C ILE A 32 -16.89 -7.50 6.60
N LEU A 33 -15.62 -7.23 6.27
CA LEU A 33 -15.01 -7.52 4.96
C LEU A 33 -14.11 -8.75 4.99
N GLY A 34 -13.67 -9.19 6.17
CA GLY A 34 -12.65 -10.22 6.32
C GLY A 34 -11.21 -9.67 6.27
N VAL A 35 -10.26 -10.52 6.65
CA VAL A 35 -8.83 -10.14 6.75
C VAL A 35 -8.25 -9.75 5.39
N GLY A 36 -8.54 -10.53 4.34
CA GLY A 36 -7.98 -10.34 3.00
C GLY A 36 -8.24 -8.95 2.41
N PRO A 37 -9.51 -8.51 2.28
CA PRO A 37 -9.83 -7.17 1.79
C PRO A 37 -9.25 -6.03 2.64
N VAL A 38 -9.13 -6.21 3.96
CA VAL A 38 -8.53 -5.20 4.84
C VAL A 38 -7.03 -5.07 4.60
N VAL A 39 -6.32 -6.18 4.41
CA VAL A 39 -4.89 -6.16 4.05
C VAL A 39 -4.69 -5.53 2.66
N LEU A 40 -5.55 -5.86 1.69
CA LEU A 40 -5.53 -5.21 0.36
C LEU A 40 -5.67 -3.69 0.49
N TYR A 41 -6.61 -3.22 1.31
CA TYR A 41 -6.78 -1.78 1.55
C TYR A 41 -5.52 -1.14 2.15
N GLN A 42 -4.84 -1.81 3.08
CA GLN A 42 -3.60 -1.32 3.67
C GLN A 42 -2.43 -1.26 2.65
N GLU A 43 -2.32 -2.23 1.76
CA GLU A 43 -1.36 -2.19 0.65
C GLU A 43 -1.63 -1.00 -0.28
N LEU A 44 -2.89 -0.78 -0.66
CA LEU A 44 -3.28 0.37 -1.50
C LEU A 44 -2.98 1.71 -0.81
N LEU A 45 -3.25 1.84 0.50
CA LEU A 45 -2.86 3.02 1.27
C LEU A 45 -1.34 3.22 1.27
N THR A 46 -0.56 2.15 1.36
CA THR A 46 0.90 2.21 1.28
C THR A 46 1.36 2.79 -0.05
N TYR A 47 0.72 2.39 -1.16
CA TYR A 47 0.99 2.97 -2.48
C TYR A 47 0.67 4.46 -2.55
N CYS A 48 -0.47 4.90 -1.99
CA CYS A 48 -0.81 6.32 -1.92
C CYS A 48 0.26 7.16 -1.19
N HIS A 49 0.92 6.58 -0.18
CA HIS A 49 1.97 7.24 0.59
C HIS A 49 3.36 7.21 -0.06
N LYS A 50 3.62 6.32 -1.02
CA LYS A 50 4.92 6.19 -1.72
C LYS A 50 5.23 7.35 -2.69
N GLY A 51 4.34 8.32 -2.84
CA GLY A 51 4.56 9.58 -3.56
C GLY A 51 3.85 9.66 -4.91
N LYS A 52 3.64 10.90 -5.39
CA LYS A 52 2.78 11.26 -6.54
C LYS A 52 3.21 10.71 -7.92
N TYR A 53 4.31 9.96 -7.99
CA TYR A 53 4.92 9.49 -9.24
C TYR A 53 4.90 7.96 -9.39
N VAL A 54 4.29 7.24 -8.44
CA VAL A 54 4.13 5.78 -8.52
C VAL A 54 2.77 5.48 -9.15
N ALA A 55 2.75 4.76 -10.27
CA ALA A 55 1.52 4.24 -10.85
C ALA A 55 0.85 3.26 -9.86
N TRP A 56 -0.47 3.09 -9.94
CA TRP A 56 -1.16 2.07 -9.16
C TRP A 56 -0.52 0.69 -9.37
N PRO A 57 -0.46 -0.16 -8.33
CA PRO A 57 0.11 -1.49 -8.46
C PRO A 57 -0.73 -2.33 -9.42
N THR A 58 -0.04 -3.21 -10.14
CA THR A 58 -0.71 -4.22 -10.95
C THR A 58 -1.32 -5.30 -10.05
N ILE A 59 -2.34 -6.00 -10.54
CA ILE A 59 -2.94 -7.15 -9.85
C ILE A 59 -1.87 -8.18 -9.48
N ASP A 60 -0.92 -8.44 -10.39
CA ASP A 60 0.13 -9.43 -10.16
C ASP A 60 1.11 -8.97 -9.06
N SER A 61 1.47 -7.69 -9.02
CA SER A 61 2.29 -7.14 -7.92
C SER A 61 1.58 -7.20 -6.56
N LEU A 62 0.27 -6.95 -6.51
CA LEU A 62 -0.53 -7.09 -5.29
C LEU A 62 -0.61 -8.55 -4.83
N CYS A 63 -0.78 -9.49 -5.76
CA CYS A 63 -0.80 -10.93 -5.45
C CYS A 63 0.52 -11.39 -4.84
N GLU A 64 1.65 -10.95 -5.41
CA GLU A 64 2.99 -11.25 -4.92
C GLU A 64 3.22 -10.65 -3.53
N GLN A 65 2.88 -9.37 -3.32
CA GLN A 65 3.03 -8.70 -2.04
C GLN A 65 2.17 -9.34 -0.94
N MET A 66 0.95 -9.76 -1.27
CA MET A 66 0.03 -10.37 -0.31
C MET A 66 0.21 -11.89 -0.16
N GLY A 67 1.02 -12.54 -1.01
CA GLY A 67 1.20 -13.99 -1.02
C GLY A 67 -0.08 -14.76 -1.37
N ILE A 68 -0.95 -14.21 -2.22
CA ILE A 68 -2.23 -14.82 -2.58
C ILE A 68 -2.35 -15.08 -4.08
N ALA A 69 -3.22 -16.02 -4.45
CA ALA A 69 -3.55 -16.26 -5.86
C ALA A 69 -4.41 -15.13 -6.42
N LYS A 70 -4.25 -14.84 -7.72
CA LYS A 70 -5.05 -13.86 -8.47
C LYS A 70 -6.56 -14.08 -8.36
N THR A 71 -6.99 -15.33 -8.36
CA THR A 71 -8.41 -15.71 -8.16
C THR A 71 -8.94 -15.32 -6.78
N THR A 72 -8.07 -15.28 -5.77
CA THR A 72 -8.44 -14.84 -4.41
C THR A 72 -8.56 -13.33 -4.36
N LEU A 73 -7.59 -12.60 -4.93
CA LEU A 73 -7.60 -11.14 -4.98
C LEU A 73 -8.82 -10.60 -5.74
N LEU A 74 -9.19 -11.23 -6.86
CA LEU A 74 -10.36 -10.84 -7.66
C LEU A 74 -11.71 -11.06 -6.95
N ARG A 75 -11.76 -11.92 -5.92
CA ARG A 75 -12.96 -12.11 -5.10
C ARG A 75 -13.17 -11.01 -4.05
N TYR A 76 -12.20 -10.10 -3.91
CA TYR A 76 -12.32 -8.95 -3.02
C TYR A 76 -12.99 -7.74 -3.69
N GLN A 77 -13.18 -7.78 -5.02
CA GLN A 77 -14.01 -6.82 -5.77
C GLN A 77 -15.49 -7.21 -5.68
#